data_AF-A0A2J6J366-F1
#
_entry.id   AF-A0A2J6J366-F1
#
_cell.length_a   1.000
_cell.length_b   1.000
_cell.length_c   1.000
_cell.angle_alpha   90.00
_cell.angle_beta   90.00
_cell.angle_gamma   90.00
#
_symmetry.space_group_name_H-M   'P 1'
#
loop_
_entity.id
_entity.type
_entity.pdbx_description
1 polymer ?
#
loop_
_entity_poly.entity_id
_entity_poly.type
_entity_poly.pdbx_seq_one_letter_code
_entity_poly.pdbx_strand_id
1 'polypeptide(L)' 'MTVNRYLRMIAGFFVMLSVALSHLHSPYWLYFTAFVGLNLFQSA' A
#
# COMPACT_ATOMS: atom_id res chain seq x y z
N MET A 1 -2.10 1.57 21.34
CA MET A 1 -3.06 2.57 20.84
C MET A 1 -2.48 3.59 19.84
N THR A 2 -1.16 3.68 19.62
CA THR A 2 -0.54 4.61 18.64
C THR A 2 -0.07 3.93 17.34
N VAL A 3 0.32 2.65 17.41
CA VAL A 3 0.89 1.90 16.28
C VAL A 3 -0.07 1.78 15.10
N ASN A 4 -1.34 1.45 15.32
CA ASN A 4 -2.32 1.26 14.25
C ASN A 4 -2.58 2.53 13.41
N ARG A 5 -2.46 3.72 14.02
CA ARG A 5 -2.62 5.02 13.33
C ARG A 5 -1.44 5.27 12.39
N TYR A 6 -0.21 5.12 12.89
CA TYR A 6 1.00 5.26 12.08
C TYR A 6 1.07 4.19 10.98
N LEU A 7 0.66 2.95 11.29
CA LEU A 7 0.66 1.84 10.34
C LEU A 7 -0.32 2.08 9.19
N ARG A 8 -1.52 2.60 9.45
CA ARG A 8 -2.47 3.02 8.38
C ARG A 8 -1.94 4.19 7.54
N MET A 9 -1.21 5.13 8.15
CA MET A 9 -0.66 6.28 7.44
C MET A 9 0.50 5.88 6.52
N ILE A 10 1.43 5.05 7.02
CA ILE A 10 2.55 4.48 6.25
C ILE A 10 2.03 3.59 5.14
N ALA A 11 1.02 2.76 5.43
CA ALA A 11 0.34 1.94 4.44
C ALA A 11 -0.26 2.74 3.28
N GLY A 12 -0.99 3.81 3.57
CA GLY A 12 -1.55 4.68 2.54
C GLY A 12 -0.47 5.34 1.67
N PHE A 13 0.62 5.79 2.29
CA PHE A 13 1.77 6.33 1.57
C PHE A 13 2.43 5.27 0.66
N PHE A 14 2.63 4.05 1.18
CA PHE A 14 3.22 2.95 0.41
C PHE A 14 2.35 2.59 -0.80
N VAL A 15 1.02 2.58 -0.64
CA VAL A 15 0.07 2.36 -1.72
C VAL A 15 0.15 3.45 -2.79
N MET A 16 0.16 4.74 -2.42
CA MET A 16 0.32 5.84 -3.39
C MET A 16 1.64 5.77 -4.14
N LEU A 17 2.75 5.49 -3.44
CA LEU A 17 4.07 5.35 -4.04
C LEU A 17 4.10 4.16 -5.00
N SER A 18 3.44 3.07 -4.63
CA SER A 18 3.33 1.85 -5.43
C SER A 18 2.51 2.04 -6.71
N VAL A 19 1.44 2.83 -6.65
CA VAL A 19 0.68 3.26 -7.85
C VAL A 19 1.51 4.19 -8.75
N ALA A 20 2.26 5.14 -8.18
CA ALA A 20 3.13 6.02 -8.97
C ALA A 20 4.23 5.22 -9.69
N LEU A 21 4.83 4.22 -9.01
CA LEU A 21 5.80 3.33 -9.63
C LEU A 21 5.20 2.41 -10.70
N SER A 22 3.95 1.99 -10.52
CA SER A 22 3.21 1.23 -11.53
C SER A 22 3.08 2.00 -12.85
N HIS A 23 2.91 3.33 -12.81
CA HIS A 23 2.82 4.15 -14.01
C HIS A 23 4.19 4.38 -14.67
N LEU A 24 5.25 4.48 -13.88
CA LEU A 24 6.59 4.81 -14.37
C LEU A 24 7.40 3.60 -14.85
N HIS A 25 7.20 2.42 -14.24
CA HIS A 25 8.04 1.25 -14.50
C HIS A 25 7.28 0.12 -15.20
N SER A 26 6.18 -0.35 -14.60
CA SER A 26 5.37 -1.42 -15.18
C SER A 26 4.05 -1.61 -14.42
N PRO A 27 2.91 -1.86 -15.08
CA PRO A 27 1.63 -2.13 -14.42
C PRO A 27 1.65 -3.35 -13.49
N TYR A 28 2.64 -4.23 -13.58
CA TYR A 28 2.80 -5.35 -12.66
C TYR A 28 3.01 -4.92 -11.20
N TRP A 29 3.42 -3.67 -10.95
CA TRP A 29 3.54 -3.13 -9.59
C TRP A 29 2.19 -3.05 -8.85
N LEU A 30 1.06 -2.99 -9.57
CA LEU A 30 -0.28 -2.98 -8.97
C LEU A 30 -0.61 -4.28 -8.23
N TYR A 31 -0.05 -5.42 -8.64
CA TYR A 31 -0.25 -6.67 -7.90
C TYR A 31 0.39 -6.61 -6.52
N PHE A 32 1.55 -5.96 -6.40
CA PHE A 32 2.21 -5.73 -5.13
C PHE A 32 1.41 -4.74 -4.26
N THR A 33 0.93 -3.64 -4.85
CA THR A 33 0.01 -2.71 -4.19
C THR A 33 -1.24 -3.41 -3.65
N ALA A 34 -1.86 -4.25 -4.49
CA ALA A 34 -3.08 -4.98 -4.15
C ALA A 34 -2.84 -5.99 -3.03
N PHE A 35 -1.72 -6.72 -3.06
CA PHE A 35 -1.35 -7.66 -2.00
C PHE A 35 -1.15 -6.95 -0.65
N VAL A 36 -0.44 -5.83 -0.63
CA VAL A 36 -0.23 -5.02 0.58
C VAL A 36 -1.57 -4.45 1.07
N GLY A 37 -2.39 -3.91 0.17
CA GLY A 37 -3.73 -3.39 0.49
C GLY A 37 -4.67 -4.44 1.08
N LEU A 38 -4.61 -5.68 0.57
CA LEU A 38 -5.43 -6.79 1.05
C LEU A 38 -4.99 -7.24 2.46
N ASN A 39 -3.69 -7.26 2.75
CA ASN A 39 -3.17 -7.50 4.11
C ASN A 39 -3.61 -6.41 5.11
N LEU A 40 -3.64 -5.15 4.67
CA LEU A 40 -4.13 -4.05 5.48
C LEU A 40 -5.62 -4.10 5.72
N PHE A 41 -6.40 -4.52 4.71
CA PHE A 41 -7.84 -4.72 4.84
C PHE A 41 -8.16 -5.86 5.83
N GLN A 42 -7.33 -6.90 5.87
CA GLN A 42 -7.47 -7.98 6.86
C GLN A 42 -7.06 -7.55 8.28
N SER A 43 -6.06 -6.66 8.43
CA SER A 43 -5.64 -6.11 9.73
C SER A 43 -6.48 -4.94 10.23
N ALA A 44 -7.40 -4.42 9.41
CA ALA A 44 -8.26 -3.27 9.70
C ALA A 44 -9.46 -3.66 10.56
#